data_AF-A0A0R3VW80-F1
#
_entry.id   AF-A0A0R3VW80-F1
#
_cell.length_a   1.000
_cell.length_b   1.000
_cell.length_c   1.000
_cell.angle_alpha   90.00
_cell.angle_beta   90.00
_cell.angle_gamma   90.00
#
_symmetry.space_group_name_H-M   'P 1'
#
loop_
_entity.id
_entity.type
_entity.pdbx_description
1 polymer ?
#
loop_
_entity_poly.entity_id
_entity_poly.type
_entity_poly.pdbx_seq_one_letter_code
_entity_poly.pdbx_strand_id
1 'polypeptide(L)'
;MVLRLGLSRVLESALRNVWRLCLFTILILSLLKISSMLRRDKIAYNPTDWPFQLQKRGGYYELRADYHVDGTNKFEFKIPEAFVRRNGNQSVLLGQKDLELIPDSHWQLPIDPRVYLVYPQPLNLNDTIHRLLNSTPIAEAPINGDTFRYVAISRGVCHPENPQSHTFDIVVVVKSNVAGFKRREVFRRVYGGVVNINSYPVLNMRIGLVFSLGVPRTQANSFFRRGSLNFKLNGSGSENLNPKSLRQISKKLDEELATHDDMIVGDYEDTYYNLTMKTHYSYMWFSTFCRITQPNVLFIDDDVPFSPQQLVQVLSSMSPDQRRTLFHGKVEKNAPVIRFGWKNYQKWALLKEEAPWPLYPPYLQGIYILAGFQHVERLALGMLFTRYIPIEDAWIGLVATKLNIPLNNIHEYMTRKNMVIKKRSEFEPVDIKIFYR
;
A
#
# COMPACT_ATOMS: atom_id res chain seq x y z
N MET A 1 -4.18 59.90 -48.35
CA MET A 1 -4.08 58.89 -49.42
C MET A 1 -3.51 57.62 -48.81
N VAL A 2 -4.38 56.70 -48.39
CA VAL A 2 -4.05 55.46 -47.68
C VAL A 2 -3.88 54.35 -48.72
N LEU A 3 -2.68 53.81 -48.87
CA LEU A 3 -2.43 52.58 -49.64
C LEU A 3 -2.51 51.39 -48.68
N ARG A 4 -3.69 50.75 -48.64
CA ARG A 4 -3.90 49.43 -48.04
C ARG A 4 -3.23 48.37 -48.92
N LEU A 5 -2.15 47.76 -48.44
CA LEU A 5 -1.66 46.50 -48.99
C LEU A 5 -2.60 45.39 -48.51
N GLY A 6 -3.46 44.92 -49.41
CA GLY A 6 -4.29 43.75 -49.19
C GLY A 6 -3.44 42.49 -49.23
N LEU A 7 -3.12 41.91 -48.07
CA LEU A 7 -2.80 40.50 -48.00
C LEU A 7 -4.03 39.74 -48.52
N SER A 8 -3.85 38.97 -49.59
CA SER A 8 -4.96 38.25 -50.20
C SER A 8 -5.54 37.26 -49.20
N ARG A 9 -6.87 37.12 -49.19
CA ARG A 9 -7.60 36.13 -48.37
C ARG A 9 -7.07 34.70 -48.54
N VAL A 10 -6.37 34.42 -49.65
CA VAL A 10 -5.72 33.14 -49.94
C VAL A 10 -4.50 32.91 -49.04
N LEU A 11 -3.70 33.94 -48.78
CA LEU A 11 -2.51 33.85 -47.91
C LEU A 11 -2.90 33.67 -46.43
N GLU A 12 -3.94 34.37 -45.95
CA GLU A 12 -4.47 34.15 -44.60
C GLU A 12 -5.09 32.75 -44.42
N SER A 13 -5.78 32.24 -45.44
CA SER A 13 -6.35 30.89 -45.44
C SER A 13 -5.24 29.82 -45.42
N ALA A 14 -4.20 30.00 -46.23
CA ALA A 14 -3.04 29.12 -46.27
C ALA A 14 -2.28 29.12 -44.92
N LEU A 15 -2.05 30.29 -44.32
CA LEU A 15 -1.39 30.39 -43.02
C LEU A 15 -2.21 29.77 -41.88
N ARG A 16 -3.55 29.93 -41.88
CA ARG A 16 -4.43 29.24 -40.92
C ARG A 16 -4.43 27.72 -41.10
N ASN A 17 -4.37 27.25 -42.35
CA ASN A 17 -4.29 25.81 -42.63
C ASN A 17 -2.95 25.23 -42.20
N VAL A 18 -1.84 25.92 -42.44
CA VAL A 18 -0.51 25.52 -41.94
C VAL A 18 -0.47 25.52 -40.41
N TRP A 19 -1.02 26.54 -39.75
CA TRP A 19 -1.13 26.57 -38.29
C TRP A 19 -1.98 25.43 -37.73
N ARG A 20 -3.11 25.10 -38.39
CA ARG A 20 -3.94 23.95 -38.01
C ARG A 20 -3.20 22.63 -38.20
N LEU A 21 -2.47 22.46 -39.31
CA LEU A 21 -1.64 21.27 -39.55
C LEU A 21 -0.50 21.14 -38.53
N CYS A 22 0.15 22.24 -38.14
CA CYS A 22 1.15 22.27 -37.08
C CYS A 22 0.56 21.95 -35.70
N LEU A 23 -0.60 22.50 -35.35
CA LEU A 23 -1.31 22.16 -34.11
C LEU A 23 -1.75 20.70 -34.10
N PHE A 24 -2.23 20.18 -35.23
CA PHE A 24 -2.64 18.78 -35.36
C PHE A 24 -1.45 17.82 -35.27
N THR A 25 -0.31 18.17 -35.86
CA THR A 25 0.93 17.38 -35.73
C THR A 25 1.54 17.47 -34.34
N ILE A 26 1.51 18.62 -33.67
CA ILE A 26 1.92 18.75 -32.26
C ILE A 26 0.97 17.95 -31.36
N LEU A 27 -0.34 17.96 -31.61
CA LEU A 27 -1.31 17.18 -30.86
C LEU A 27 -1.11 15.67 -31.10
N ILE A 28 -0.87 15.24 -32.34
CA ILE A 28 -0.57 13.85 -32.68
C ILE A 28 0.77 13.41 -32.08
N LEU A 29 1.83 14.24 -32.15
CA LEU A 29 3.11 13.94 -31.53
C LEU A 29 3.00 13.91 -30.00
N SER A 30 2.18 14.77 -29.40
CA SER A 30 1.89 14.75 -27.96
C SER A 30 1.07 13.52 -27.57
N LEU A 31 0.08 13.14 -28.37
CA LEU A 31 -0.72 11.92 -28.19
C LEU A 31 0.10 10.66 -28.46
N LEU A 32 1.07 10.68 -29.37
CA LEU A 32 2.02 9.58 -29.61
C LEU A 32 3.05 9.49 -28.47
N LYS A 33 3.50 10.61 -27.90
CA LYS A 33 4.36 10.64 -26.70
C LYS A 33 3.61 10.15 -25.46
N ILE A 34 2.36 10.57 -25.30
CA ILE A 34 1.45 10.09 -24.25
C ILE A 34 1.09 8.61 -24.49
N SER A 35 0.88 8.17 -25.73
CA SER A 35 0.68 6.77 -26.11
C SER A 35 1.92 5.91 -25.88
N SER A 36 3.13 6.47 -26.06
CA SER A 36 4.39 5.81 -25.69
C SER A 36 4.62 5.74 -24.18
N MET A 37 4.10 6.71 -23.40
CA MET A 37 4.06 6.65 -21.92
C MET A 37 2.92 5.77 -21.38
N LEU A 38 1.84 5.59 -22.15
CA LEU A 38 0.68 4.74 -21.84
C LEU A 38 0.74 3.38 -22.53
N ARG A 39 1.85 3.05 -23.20
CA ARG A 39 2.13 1.69 -23.64
C ARG A 39 2.19 0.89 -22.36
N ARG A 40 1.10 0.17 -22.07
CA ARG A 40 1.10 -0.94 -21.12
C ARG A 40 2.09 -1.92 -21.70
N ASP A 41 3.36 -1.76 -21.36
CA ASP A 41 4.35 -2.79 -21.58
C ASP A 41 3.76 -4.03 -20.95
N LYS A 42 3.33 -4.97 -21.78
CA LYS A 42 3.12 -6.34 -21.38
C LYS A 42 4.52 -6.88 -21.07
N ILE A 43 5.07 -6.44 -19.93
CA ILE A 43 6.24 -7.05 -19.33
C ILE A 43 5.81 -8.48 -19.08
N ALA A 44 6.39 -9.41 -19.85
CA ALA A 44 6.22 -10.83 -19.63
C ALA A 44 6.90 -11.12 -18.29
N TYR A 45 6.10 -11.06 -17.23
CA TYR A 45 6.56 -11.26 -15.87
C TYR A 45 6.72 -12.76 -15.64
N ASN A 46 7.95 -13.24 -15.47
CA ASN A 46 8.15 -14.63 -15.08
C ASN A 46 7.88 -14.76 -13.57
N PRO A 47 6.95 -15.63 -13.14
CA PRO A 47 6.64 -15.83 -11.72
C PRO A 47 7.84 -16.25 -10.84
N THR A 48 8.98 -16.59 -11.43
CA THR A 48 10.21 -16.94 -10.70
C THR A 48 11.10 -15.74 -10.39
N ASP A 49 10.86 -14.59 -11.00
CA ASP A 49 11.75 -13.44 -10.87
C ASP A 49 11.38 -12.66 -9.61
N TRP A 50 12.02 -13.02 -8.49
CA TRP A 50 11.83 -12.40 -7.19
C TRP A 50 13.16 -11.98 -6.59
N PRO A 51 13.37 -10.69 -6.26
CA PRO A 51 14.67 -10.17 -5.85
C PRO A 51 14.97 -10.41 -4.36
N PHE A 52 14.39 -11.46 -3.75
CA PHE A 52 14.64 -11.81 -2.35
C PHE A 52 15.00 -13.28 -2.22
N GLN A 53 16.08 -13.52 -1.50
CA GLN A 53 16.53 -14.85 -1.14
C GLN A 53 15.96 -15.24 0.23
N LEU A 54 15.36 -16.43 0.30
CA LEU A 54 14.86 -17.01 1.55
C LEU A 54 15.97 -17.82 2.24
N GLN A 55 16.19 -17.55 3.51
CA GLN A 55 17.07 -18.33 4.38
C GLN A 55 16.32 -18.75 5.65
N LYS A 56 16.58 -19.96 6.14
CA LYS A 56 16.08 -20.45 7.43
C LYS A 56 17.22 -20.45 8.42
N ARG A 57 17.17 -19.58 9.44
CA ARG A 57 18.22 -19.45 10.46
C ARG A 57 17.60 -19.36 11.86
N GLY A 58 18.07 -20.21 12.78
CA GLY A 58 17.67 -20.13 14.20
C GLY A 58 16.17 -20.29 14.47
N GLY A 59 15.41 -20.95 13.59
CA GLY A 59 13.96 -21.10 13.73
C GLY A 59 13.11 -20.01 13.06
N TYR A 60 13.75 -19.00 12.45
CA TYR A 60 13.08 -17.90 11.73
C TYR A 60 13.26 -18.06 10.22
N TYR A 61 12.34 -17.47 9.45
CA TYR A 61 12.47 -17.27 8.00
C TYR A 61 12.97 -15.86 7.73
N GLU A 62 14.15 -15.72 7.14
CA GLU A 62 14.75 -14.44 6.79
C GLU A 62 14.71 -14.28 5.27
N LEU A 63 14.07 -13.22 4.80
CA LEU A 63 14.14 -12.75 3.42
C LEU A 63 15.17 -11.65 3.34
N ARG A 64 16.10 -11.75 2.40
CA ARG A 64 17.08 -10.69 2.14
C ARG A 64 17.05 -10.30 0.66
N ALA A 65 16.95 -9.01 0.40
CA ALA A 65 16.96 -8.50 -0.97
C ALA A 65 18.33 -8.74 -1.62
N ASP A 66 18.32 -9.18 -2.86
CA ASP A 66 19.50 -9.35 -3.70
C ASP A 66 19.52 -8.23 -4.75
N TYR A 67 20.44 -7.27 -4.59
CA TYR A 67 20.54 -6.10 -5.46
C TYR A 67 21.95 -5.54 -5.46
N HIS A 68 22.26 -4.81 -6.54
CA HIS A 68 23.50 -4.05 -6.69
C HIS A 68 23.14 -2.59 -6.86
N VAL A 69 23.90 -1.69 -6.22
CA VAL A 69 23.70 -0.24 -6.35
C VAL A 69 24.74 0.33 -7.29
N ASP A 70 24.27 1.00 -8.34
CA ASP A 70 25.09 1.85 -9.21
C ASP A 70 24.70 3.31 -9.00
N GLY A 71 25.42 3.97 -8.10
CA GLY A 71 25.16 5.35 -7.68
C GLY A 71 25.58 6.42 -8.69
N THR A 72 26.03 6.04 -9.89
CA THR A 72 26.49 7.00 -10.91
C THR A 72 25.36 7.87 -11.47
N ASN A 73 24.11 7.41 -11.37
CA ASN A 73 22.90 8.11 -11.82
C ASN A 73 21.87 8.31 -10.70
N LYS A 74 22.24 9.01 -9.62
CA LYS A 74 21.25 9.43 -8.60
C LYS A 74 20.18 10.31 -9.25
N PHE A 75 18.93 9.91 -9.08
CA PHE A 75 17.81 10.60 -9.68
C PHE A 75 17.45 11.84 -8.86
N GLU A 76 17.85 13.03 -9.33
CA GLU A 76 17.43 14.29 -8.70
C GLU A 76 16.18 14.85 -9.38
N PHE A 77 15.00 14.38 -8.99
CA PHE A 77 13.75 15.03 -9.38
C PHE A 77 13.41 16.19 -8.45
N LYS A 78 13.38 17.40 -9.02
CA LYS A 78 12.89 18.62 -8.39
C LYS A 78 11.66 19.13 -9.14
N ILE A 79 10.79 19.85 -8.43
CA ILE A 79 9.54 20.37 -9.00
C ILE A 79 9.53 21.90 -8.99
N PRO A 80 9.08 22.56 -10.07
CA PRO A 80 8.89 24.01 -10.06
C PRO A 80 7.99 24.47 -8.91
N GLU A 81 8.39 25.54 -8.21
CA GLU A 81 7.67 26.10 -7.07
C GLU A 81 6.22 26.48 -7.44
N ALA A 82 5.99 26.89 -8.68
CA ALA A 82 4.66 27.19 -9.23
C ALA A 82 3.65 26.02 -9.12
N PHE A 83 4.11 24.76 -9.06
CA PHE A 83 3.23 23.60 -8.84
C PHE A 83 2.97 23.30 -7.36
N VAL A 84 3.70 23.94 -6.46
CA VAL A 84 3.70 23.65 -5.02
C VAL A 84 3.06 24.78 -4.22
N ARG A 85 3.42 26.04 -4.51
CA ARG A 85 3.03 27.23 -3.75
C ARG A 85 2.11 28.15 -4.53
N ARG A 86 1.21 28.81 -3.81
CA ARG A 86 0.43 29.93 -4.35
C ARG A 86 1.38 31.05 -4.77
N ASN A 87 1.24 31.54 -6.00
CA ASN A 87 2.15 32.52 -6.61
C ASN A 87 3.62 32.06 -6.66
N GLY A 88 3.86 30.74 -6.74
CA GLY A 88 5.22 30.19 -6.84
C GLY A 88 5.92 30.54 -8.15
N ASN A 89 7.24 30.61 -8.13
CA ASN A 89 8.05 30.94 -9.31
C ASN A 89 8.30 29.69 -10.18
N GLN A 90 8.06 29.79 -11.50
CA GLN A 90 8.28 28.69 -12.44
C GLN A 90 9.77 28.30 -12.58
N SER A 91 10.69 29.21 -12.32
CA SER A 91 12.14 29.00 -12.44
C SER A 91 12.80 28.45 -11.18
N VAL A 92 12.13 28.53 -10.02
CA VAL A 92 12.64 28.00 -8.76
C VAL A 92 12.24 26.53 -8.65
N LEU A 93 13.23 25.64 -8.47
CA LEU A 93 13.01 24.21 -8.34
C LEU A 93 13.13 23.80 -6.88
N LEU A 94 12.11 23.09 -6.38
CA LEU A 94 12.02 22.58 -5.02
C LEU A 94 12.35 21.09 -4.97
N GLY A 95 13.27 20.72 -4.09
CA GLY A 95 13.56 19.34 -3.71
C GLY A 95 12.83 18.93 -2.43
N GLN A 96 13.13 17.72 -1.96
CA GLN A 96 12.50 17.11 -0.78
C GLN A 96 12.53 18.03 0.45
N LYS A 97 13.70 18.59 0.78
CA LYS A 97 13.88 19.43 1.97
C LYS A 97 13.16 20.77 1.89
N ASP A 98 13.04 21.32 0.69
CA ASP A 98 12.31 22.57 0.50
C ASP A 98 10.82 22.39 0.81
N LEU A 99 10.23 21.24 0.46
CA LEU A 99 8.82 20.95 0.73
C LEU A 99 8.49 20.89 2.23
N GLU A 100 9.43 20.40 3.06
CA GLU A 100 9.26 20.32 4.52
C GLU A 100 9.10 21.72 5.15
N LEU A 101 9.71 22.75 4.55
CA LEU A 101 9.75 24.12 5.06
C LEU A 101 8.52 24.97 4.68
N ILE A 102 7.67 24.52 3.75
CA ILE A 102 6.55 25.30 3.25
C ILE A 102 5.37 25.22 4.23
N PRO A 103 4.91 26.34 4.83
CA PRO A 103 3.73 26.33 5.70
C PRO A 103 2.49 25.82 4.95
N ASP A 104 1.63 25.05 5.62
CA ASP A 104 0.44 24.44 5.01
C ASP A 104 -0.47 25.46 4.30
N SER A 105 -0.57 26.70 4.81
CA SER A 105 -1.34 27.80 4.22
C SER A 105 -0.81 28.31 2.88
N HIS A 106 0.46 28.07 2.56
CA HIS A 106 1.12 28.55 1.35
C HIS A 106 1.03 27.57 0.18
N TRP A 107 0.52 26.35 0.41
CA TRP A 107 0.37 25.35 -0.63
C TRP A 107 -0.70 25.72 -1.66
N GLN A 108 -0.38 25.45 -2.93
CA GLN A 108 -1.34 25.50 -4.03
C GLN A 108 -2.28 24.29 -3.93
N LEU A 109 -3.57 24.53 -4.05
CA LEU A 109 -4.61 23.49 -4.06
C LEU A 109 -5.42 23.56 -5.37
N PRO A 110 -5.83 22.42 -5.96
CA PRO A 110 -5.48 21.05 -5.56
C PRO A 110 -3.97 20.78 -5.74
N ILE A 111 -3.41 19.86 -4.96
CA ILE A 111 -1.99 19.51 -5.04
C ILE A 111 -1.73 18.79 -6.36
N ASP A 112 -0.73 19.26 -7.11
CA ASP A 112 -0.29 18.59 -8.34
C ASP A 112 0.26 17.19 -8.01
N PRO A 113 -0.19 16.11 -8.66
CA PRO A 113 0.26 14.75 -8.35
C PRO A 113 1.78 14.55 -8.42
N ARG A 114 2.49 15.34 -9.22
CA ARG A 114 3.96 15.27 -9.34
C ARG A 114 4.67 15.67 -8.06
N VAL A 115 4.04 16.45 -7.18
CA VAL A 115 4.57 16.78 -5.85
C VAL A 115 4.90 15.51 -5.06
N TYR A 116 4.01 14.52 -5.10
CA TYR A 116 4.17 13.27 -4.35
C TYR A 116 5.33 12.41 -4.85
N LEU A 117 5.88 12.71 -6.04
CA LEU A 117 7.05 12.01 -6.60
C LEU A 117 8.37 12.53 -6.02
N VAL A 118 8.39 13.76 -5.49
CA VAL A 118 9.61 14.40 -4.93
C VAL A 118 9.99 13.85 -3.55
N TYR A 119 9.02 13.32 -2.81
CA TYR A 119 9.15 12.96 -1.39
C TYR A 119 8.67 11.53 -1.13
N PRO A 120 9.21 10.78 -0.16
CA PRO A 120 10.38 11.09 0.69
C PRO A 120 11.73 10.87 -0.01
N GLN A 121 11.71 10.38 -1.25
CA GLN A 121 12.88 10.22 -2.10
C GLN A 121 12.40 10.43 -3.53
N PRO A 122 13.05 11.32 -4.31
CA PRO A 122 12.81 11.44 -5.74
C PRO A 122 13.42 10.20 -6.41
N LEU A 123 12.59 9.24 -6.80
CA LEU A 123 13.04 8.03 -7.47
C LEU A 123 12.03 7.63 -8.55
N ASN A 124 12.51 7.22 -9.72
CA ASN A 124 11.66 6.52 -10.68
C ASN A 124 11.39 5.11 -10.18
N LEU A 125 10.33 4.97 -9.38
CA LEU A 125 10.02 3.73 -8.68
C LEU A 125 9.67 2.59 -9.64
N ASN A 126 9.05 2.89 -10.78
CA ASN A 126 8.75 1.89 -11.80
C ASN A 126 10.02 1.32 -12.43
N ASP A 127 10.99 2.18 -12.79
CA ASP A 127 12.29 1.74 -13.31
C ASP A 127 13.09 0.98 -12.25
N THR A 128 13.08 1.43 -10.99
CA THR A 128 13.76 0.76 -9.88
C THR A 128 13.22 -0.67 -9.67
N ILE A 129 11.90 -0.83 -9.66
CA ILE A 129 11.27 -2.14 -9.54
C ILE A 129 11.60 -3.02 -10.74
N HIS A 130 11.53 -2.46 -11.95
CA HIS A 130 11.91 -3.20 -13.15
C HIS A 130 13.35 -3.68 -13.09
N ARG A 131 14.27 -2.86 -12.60
CA ARG A 131 15.68 -3.21 -12.42
C ARG A 131 15.89 -4.30 -11.39
N LEU A 132 15.22 -4.21 -10.23
CA LEU A 132 15.24 -5.24 -9.20
C LEU A 132 14.78 -6.59 -9.74
N LEU A 133 13.63 -6.62 -10.41
CA LEU A 133 13.06 -7.84 -10.98
C LEU A 133 13.98 -8.49 -12.02
N ASN A 134 14.73 -7.69 -12.77
CA ASN A 134 15.69 -8.16 -13.77
C ASN A 134 17.12 -8.34 -13.25
N SER A 135 17.34 -8.25 -11.93
CA SER A 135 18.68 -8.35 -11.32
C SER A 135 19.72 -7.38 -11.90
N THR A 136 19.28 -6.18 -12.30
CA THR A 136 20.15 -5.12 -12.82
C THR A 136 20.39 -4.04 -11.76
N PRO A 137 21.51 -3.28 -11.84
CA PRO A 137 21.84 -2.30 -10.82
C PRO A 137 20.77 -1.21 -10.66
N ILE A 138 20.40 -0.92 -9.41
CA ILE A 138 19.50 0.17 -9.02
C ILE A 138 20.29 1.41 -8.63
N ALA A 139 19.66 2.58 -8.73
CA ALA A 139 20.34 3.85 -8.44
C ALA A 139 20.63 4.05 -6.94
N GLU A 140 19.74 3.58 -6.07
CA GLU A 140 19.80 3.81 -4.63
C GLU A 140 19.32 2.56 -3.87
N ALA A 141 19.86 2.34 -2.66
CA ALA A 141 19.46 1.22 -1.81
C ALA A 141 18.07 1.43 -1.19
N PRO A 142 17.34 0.35 -0.83
CA PRO A 142 16.13 0.40 -0.02
C PRO A 142 16.30 1.23 1.26
N ILE A 143 15.36 2.13 1.54
CA ILE A 143 15.43 3.03 2.70
C ILE A 143 14.70 2.48 3.94
N ASN A 144 13.80 1.51 3.75
CA ASN A 144 13.06 0.86 4.84
C ASN A 144 13.71 -0.47 5.28
N GLY A 145 14.98 -0.68 4.92
CA GLY A 145 15.68 -1.95 5.08
C GLY A 145 15.47 -2.88 3.90
N ASP A 146 16.33 -3.90 3.83
CA ASP A 146 16.37 -4.91 2.78
C ASP A 146 16.16 -6.34 3.30
N THR A 147 15.84 -6.46 4.59
CA THR A 147 15.73 -7.75 5.29
C THR A 147 14.39 -7.83 6.04
N PHE A 148 13.67 -8.94 5.86
CA PHE A 148 12.40 -9.23 6.54
C PHE A 148 12.50 -10.56 7.27
N ARG A 149 12.26 -10.57 8.57
CA ARG A 149 12.29 -11.78 9.39
C ARG A 149 10.90 -12.17 9.86
N TYR A 150 10.52 -13.42 9.61
CA TYR A 150 9.28 -14.00 10.09
C TYR A 150 9.61 -15.05 11.15
N VAL A 151 9.09 -14.81 12.36
CA VAL A 151 9.13 -15.75 13.50
C VAL A 151 8.29 -16.98 13.21
N ALA A 152 7.15 -16.79 12.55
CA ALA A 152 6.30 -17.87 12.12
C ALA A 152 5.57 -17.49 10.82
N ILE A 153 5.31 -18.51 10.01
CA ILE A 153 4.42 -18.44 8.84
C ILE A 153 3.55 -19.70 8.85
N SER A 154 2.31 -19.59 8.34
CA SER A 154 1.40 -20.72 8.18
C SER A 154 2.01 -21.81 7.30
N ARG A 155 1.90 -23.08 7.71
CA ARG A 155 2.26 -24.27 6.91
C ARG A 155 1.16 -24.61 5.91
N GLY A 156 -0.09 -24.22 6.20
CA GLY A 156 -1.27 -24.48 5.38
C GLY A 156 -1.53 -23.47 4.27
N VAL A 157 -0.94 -22.27 4.32
CA VAL A 157 -1.16 -21.19 3.33
C VAL A 157 0.17 -20.70 2.74
N CYS A 158 0.37 -20.96 1.44
CA CYS A 158 1.53 -20.49 0.66
C CYS A 158 2.92 -20.84 1.25
N HIS A 159 3.05 -21.88 2.05
CA HIS A 159 4.30 -22.23 2.71
C HIS A 159 5.36 -22.71 1.69
N PRO A 160 6.61 -22.20 1.75
CA PRO A 160 7.63 -22.47 0.73
C PRO A 160 8.03 -23.95 0.65
N GLU A 161 7.99 -24.67 1.77
CA GLU A 161 8.36 -26.10 1.85
C GLU A 161 7.14 -27.04 1.71
N ASN A 162 5.92 -26.51 1.46
CA ASN A 162 4.71 -27.34 1.34
C ASN A 162 3.92 -27.02 0.06
N PRO A 163 4.14 -27.75 -1.04
CA PRO A 163 3.44 -27.54 -2.31
C PRO A 163 1.90 -27.59 -2.20
N GLN A 164 1.34 -28.38 -1.28
CA GLN A 164 -0.12 -28.51 -1.11
C GLN A 164 -0.76 -27.22 -0.58
N SER A 165 0.02 -26.35 0.07
CA SER A 165 -0.46 -25.05 0.56
C SER A 165 -0.61 -23.97 -0.53
N HIS A 166 -0.15 -24.25 -1.77
CA HIS A 166 -0.22 -23.34 -2.92
C HIS A 166 -1.39 -23.69 -3.81
N THR A 167 -2.57 -23.55 -3.23
CA THR A 167 -3.76 -24.08 -3.87
C THR A 167 -4.92 -23.07 -3.81
N PHE A 168 -4.86 -22.03 -2.98
CA PHE A 168 -5.92 -21.03 -2.87
C PHE A 168 -6.02 -20.11 -4.09
N ASP A 169 -7.26 -19.72 -4.43
CA ASP A 169 -7.58 -18.67 -5.39
C ASP A 169 -7.59 -17.29 -4.72
N ILE A 170 -7.88 -17.27 -3.41
CA ILE A 170 -8.00 -16.08 -2.59
C ILE A 170 -7.28 -16.31 -1.26
N VAL A 171 -6.47 -15.35 -0.82
CA VAL A 171 -5.90 -15.33 0.54
C VAL A 171 -6.48 -14.14 1.30
N VAL A 172 -6.99 -14.38 2.49
CA VAL A 172 -7.46 -13.33 3.39
C VAL A 172 -6.38 -13.09 4.44
N VAL A 173 -5.81 -11.89 4.45
CA VAL A 173 -4.82 -11.48 5.45
C VAL A 173 -5.53 -10.57 6.45
N VAL A 174 -5.74 -11.08 7.65
CA VAL A 174 -6.41 -10.35 8.74
C VAL A 174 -5.37 -9.68 9.61
N LYS A 175 -5.27 -8.35 9.54
CA LYS A 175 -4.43 -7.56 10.44
C LYS A 175 -4.99 -7.64 11.85
N SER A 176 -4.25 -8.28 12.75
CA SER A 176 -4.66 -8.47 14.15
C SER A 176 -3.61 -7.95 15.11
N ASN A 177 -4.03 -7.47 16.27
CA ASN A 177 -3.10 -7.08 17.35
C ASN A 177 -2.52 -8.32 18.02
N VAL A 178 -1.26 -8.31 18.42
CA VAL A 178 -0.63 -9.36 19.26
C VAL A 178 -1.49 -9.80 20.46
N ALA A 179 -2.24 -8.88 21.08
CA ALA A 179 -3.17 -9.19 22.19
C ALA A 179 -4.59 -9.62 21.76
N GLY A 180 -4.87 -9.66 20.45
CA GLY A 180 -6.19 -9.87 19.83
C GLY A 180 -6.73 -11.31 19.84
N PHE A 181 -6.33 -12.14 20.81
CA PHE A 181 -6.66 -13.58 20.87
C PHE A 181 -8.15 -13.88 20.66
N LYS A 182 -9.03 -13.17 21.37
CA LYS A 182 -10.49 -13.35 21.29
C LYS A 182 -11.04 -13.02 19.90
N ARG A 183 -10.51 -11.99 19.23
CA ARG A 183 -10.94 -11.62 17.86
C ARG A 183 -10.52 -12.71 16.87
N ARG A 184 -9.29 -13.23 16.99
CA ARG A 184 -8.83 -14.36 16.17
C ARG A 184 -9.67 -15.62 16.38
N GLU A 185 -10.01 -15.94 17.62
CA GLU A 185 -10.89 -17.07 17.94
C GLU A 185 -12.29 -16.92 17.30
N VAL A 186 -12.86 -15.72 17.33
CA VAL A 186 -14.13 -15.43 16.64
C VAL A 186 -13.99 -15.65 15.13
N PHE A 187 -12.90 -15.16 14.50
CA PHE A 187 -12.63 -15.41 13.09
C PHE A 187 -12.53 -16.91 12.77
N ARG A 188 -11.79 -17.68 13.59
CA ARG A 188 -11.68 -19.14 13.43
C ARG A 188 -13.04 -19.82 13.52
N ARG A 189 -13.88 -19.43 14.49
CA ARG A 189 -15.25 -19.97 14.65
C ARG A 189 -16.15 -19.63 13.45
N VAL A 190 -16.09 -18.40 12.96
CA VAL A 190 -16.98 -17.90 11.91
C VAL A 190 -16.58 -18.42 10.53
N TYR A 191 -15.28 -18.43 10.24
CA TYR A 191 -14.75 -18.70 8.90
C TYR A 191 -14.05 -20.06 8.77
N GLY A 192 -13.75 -20.75 9.87
CA GLY A 192 -12.94 -21.98 9.85
C GLY A 192 -13.46 -23.11 8.96
N GLY A 193 -14.78 -23.14 8.67
CA GLY A 193 -15.38 -24.10 7.74
C GLY A 193 -15.18 -23.78 6.25
N VAL A 194 -14.61 -22.62 5.89
CA VAL A 194 -14.45 -22.17 4.49
C VAL A 194 -13.07 -21.63 4.15
N VAL A 195 -12.17 -21.45 5.12
CA VAL A 195 -10.86 -20.77 4.91
C VAL A 195 -9.62 -21.65 5.12
N ASN A 196 -9.77 -22.98 5.10
CA ASN A 196 -8.64 -23.91 5.29
C ASN A 196 -8.42 -24.79 4.04
N ILE A 197 -7.26 -25.45 3.97
CA ILE A 197 -6.85 -26.29 2.82
C ILE A 197 -7.83 -27.44 2.53
N ASN A 198 -8.51 -27.95 3.56
CA ASN A 198 -9.47 -29.05 3.47
C ASN A 198 -10.92 -28.58 3.27
N SER A 199 -11.15 -27.27 3.15
CA SER A 199 -12.49 -26.71 3.01
C SER A 199 -13.00 -26.89 1.59
N TYR A 200 -14.32 -27.10 1.46
CA TYR A 200 -14.97 -27.07 0.16
C TYR A 200 -14.85 -25.68 -0.47
N PRO A 201 -14.58 -25.59 -1.79
CA PRO A 201 -14.57 -24.31 -2.49
C PRO A 201 -15.89 -23.57 -2.36
N VAL A 202 -15.84 -22.27 -2.12
CA VAL A 202 -17.01 -21.39 -2.18
C VAL A 202 -17.19 -20.99 -3.64
N LEU A 203 -18.27 -21.44 -4.28
CA LEU A 203 -18.52 -21.16 -5.71
C LEU A 203 -17.29 -21.45 -6.61
N ASN A 204 -16.63 -22.59 -6.38
CA ASN A 204 -15.42 -23.06 -7.09
C ASN A 204 -14.12 -22.29 -6.81
N MET A 205 -14.08 -21.38 -5.84
CA MET A 205 -12.84 -20.74 -5.38
C MET A 205 -12.50 -21.17 -3.96
N ARG A 206 -11.23 -21.49 -3.72
CA ARG A 206 -10.72 -21.79 -2.38
C ARG A 206 -10.11 -20.56 -1.73
N ILE A 207 -10.41 -20.41 -0.45
CA ILE A 207 -10.01 -19.27 0.37
C ILE A 207 -9.05 -19.79 1.43
N GLY A 208 -7.88 -19.18 1.54
CA GLY A 208 -6.97 -19.34 2.67
C GLY A 208 -7.10 -18.14 3.59
N LEU A 209 -6.86 -18.31 4.89
CA LEU A 209 -6.83 -17.19 5.84
C LEU A 209 -5.58 -17.27 6.72
N VAL A 210 -4.95 -16.12 6.91
CA VAL A 210 -3.86 -15.93 7.86
C VAL A 210 -4.08 -14.64 8.67
N PHE A 211 -3.68 -14.65 9.93
CA PHE A 211 -3.58 -13.46 10.77
C PHE A 211 -2.19 -12.85 10.65
N SER A 212 -2.12 -11.54 10.49
CA SER A 212 -0.87 -10.78 10.45
C SER A 212 -0.64 -10.00 11.74
N LEU A 213 0.51 -10.28 12.37
CA LEU A 213 0.91 -9.70 13.63
C LEU A 213 2.43 -9.52 13.70
N GLY A 214 2.88 -8.72 14.66
CA GLY A 214 4.28 -8.64 15.05
C GLY A 214 4.53 -9.42 16.35
N VAL A 215 5.64 -9.13 17.01
CA VAL A 215 5.96 -9.66 18.33
C VAL A 215 5.55 -8.68 19.44
N PRO A 216 5.34 -9.15 20.68
CA PRO A 216 5.12 -8.27 21.82
C PRO A 216 6.25 -7.25 21.96
N ARG A 217 5.90 -6.01 22.30
CA ARG A 217 6.87 -4.93 22.51
C ARG A 217 7.85 -5.28 23.64
N THR A 218 9.11 -4.88 23.50
CA THR A 218 10.15 -5.03 24.54
C THR A 218 10.10 -3.90 25.57
N GLN A 219 9.69 -2.69 25.16
CA GLN A 219 9.63 -1.53 26.04
C GLN A 219 8.35 -1.51 26.89
N ALA A 220 8.52 -1.17 28.17
CA ALA A 220 7.50 -1.28 29.22
C ALA A 220 6.48 -0.12 29.32
N ASN A 221 6.64 0.95 28.53
CA ASN A 221 5.82 2.15 28.65
C ASN A 221 5.08 2.48 27.35
N SER A 222 3.98 3.25 27.44
CA SER A 222 3.18 3.67 26.29
C SER A 222 3.69 4.96 25.63
N PHE A 223 4.96 5.32 25.87
CA PHE A 223 5.58 6.48 25.26
C PHE A 223 6.24 6.11 23.93
N PHE A 224 6.05 6.98 22.95
CA PHE A 224 6.60 6.91 21.61
C PHE A 224 7.30 8.24 21.32
N ARG A 225 8.49 8.17 20.75
CA ARG A 225 9.23 9.36 20.30
C ARG A 225 9.08 9.49 18.79
N ARG A 226 8.62 10.65 18.32
CA ARG A 226 8.55 11.00 16.89
C ARG A 226 9.19 12.36 16.69
N GLY A 227 10.38 12.36 16.08
CA GLY A 227 11.25 13.55 16.03
C GLY A 227 11.65 14.03 17.43
N SER A 228 11.38 15.30 17.72
CA SER A 228 11.59 15.92 19.04
C SER A 228 10.41 15.72 20.01
N LEU A 229 9.31 15.11 19.56
CA LEU A 229 8.08 15.01 20.35
C LEU A 229 7.95 13.64 21.01
N ASN A 230 7.48 13.65 22.25
CA ASN A 230 7.13 12.46 23.02
C ASN A 230 5.61 12.35 23.15
N PHE A 231 5.05 11.21 22.77
CA PHE A 231 3.62 10.96 22.78
C PHE A 231 3.30 9.76 23.65
N LYS A 232 2.28 9.92 24.49
CA LYS A 232 1.62 8.80 25.14
C LYS A 232 0.46 8.34 24.26
N LEU A 233 0.47 7.09 23.83
CA LEU A 233 -0.70 6.52 23.16
C LEU A 233 -1.80 6.34 24.21
N ASN A 234 -2.92 7.03 24.03
CA ASN A 234 -4.10 6.93 24.88
C ASN A 234 -5.21 6.23 24.08
N GLY A 235 -5.67 5.06 24.55
CA GLY A 235 -6.76 4.28 23.93
C GLY A 235 -6.34 2.90 23.41
N SER A 236 -7.10 2.38 22.42
CA SER A 236 -6.90 1.04 21.86
C SER A 236 -5.46 0.83 21.37
N GLY A 237 -4.87 -0.29 21.77
CA GLY A 237 -3.47 -0.62 21.50
C GLY A 237 -2.46 -0.15 22.56
N SER A 238 -2.88 0.66 23.55
CA SER A 238 -2.02 1.05 24.70
C SER A 238 -2.30 0.28 25.99
N GLU A 239 -3.48 -0.32 26.10
CA GLU A 239 -4.03 -0.92 27.33
C GLU A 239 -3.17 -2.06 27.89
N ASN A 240 -2.45 -2.79 27.02
CA ASN A 240 -1.67 -3.96 27.39
C ASN A 240 -0.15 -3.74 27.36
N LEU A 241 0.32 -2.50 27.25
CA LEU A 241 1.75 -2.19 27.10
C LEU A 241 2.57 -2.22 28.41
N ASN A 242 2.02 -2.75 29.51
CA ASN A 242 2.75 -2.89 30.78
C ASN A 242 3.52 -4.24 30.85
N PRO A 243 4.62 -4.34 31.62
CA PRO A 243 5.47 -5.53 31.65
C PRO A 243 4.79 -6.85 32.02
N LYS A 244 3.79 -6.81 32.91
CA LYS A 244 3.06 -8.02 33.34
C LYS A 244 2.19 -8.51 32.19
N SER A 245 1.43 -7.61 31.56
CA SER A 245 0.62 -7.92 30.39
C SER A 245 1.47 -8.40 29.21
N LEU A 246 2.60 -7.76 28.92
CA LEU A 246 3.48 -8.16 27.80
C LEU A 246 4.02 -9.59 27.97
N ARG A 247 4.44 -9.98 29.18
CA ARG A 247 4.86 -11.37 29.46
C ARG A 247 3.72 -12.38 29.28
N GLN A 248 2.53 -12.03 29.74
CA GLN A 248 1.34 -12.89 29.57
C GLN A 248 0.94 -13.01 28.10
N ILE A 249 1.02 -11.92 27.34
CA ILE A 249 0.76 -11.91 25.90
C ILE A 249 1.77 -12.79 25.17
N SER A 250 3.06 -12.69 25.49
CA SER A 250 4.09 -13.54 24.89
C SER A 250 3.79 -15.02 25.11
N LYS A 251 3.52 -15.42 26.36
CA LYS A 251 3.20 -16.81 26.68
C LYS A 251 1.96 -17.31 25.91
N LYS A 252 0.90 -16.51 25.88
CA LYS A 252 -0.33 -16.86 25.15
C LYS A 252 -0.11 -16.93 23.64
N LEU A 253 0.75 -16.08 23.10
CA LEU A 253 1.11 -16.11 21.68
C LEU A 253 1.87 -17.39 21.34
N ASP A 254 2.82 -17.81 22.19
CA ASP A 254 3.54 -19.08 22.01
C ASP A 254 2.58 -20.28 22.04
N GLU A 255 1.63 -20.29 22.99
CA GLU A 255 0.57 -21.30 23.07
C GLU A 255 -0.33 -21.30 21.81
N GLU A 256 -0.71 -20.11 21.33
CA GLU A 256 -1.53 -19.97 20.13
C GLU A 256 -0.80 -20.45 18.87
N LEU A 257 0.50 -20.13 18.73
CA LEU A 257 1.36 -20.56 17.62
C LEU A 257 1.58 -22.08 17.63
N ALA A 258 1.64 -22.69 18.81
CA ALA A 258 1.72 -24.14 18.93
C ALA A 258 0.41 -24.84 18.56
N THR A 259 -0.73 -24.15 18.70
CA THR A 259 -2.08 -24.73 18.53
C THR A 259 -2.68 -24.47 17.15
N HIS A 260 -2.34 -23.33 16.53
CA HIS A 260 -2.95 -22.87 15.28
C HIS A 260 -1.91 -22.55 14.21
N ASP A 261 -2.20 -23.00 12.98
CA ASP A 261 -1.33 -22.86 11.81
C ASP A 261 -1.82 -21.77 10.84
N ASP A 262 -2.28 -20.64 11.37
CA ASP A 262 -2.97 -19.58 10.61
C ASP A 262 -2.37 -18.19 10.85
N MET A 263 -1.07 -18.11 11.12
CA MET A 263 -0.41 -16.85 11.47
C MET A 263 0.81 -16.53 10.61
N ILE A 264 1.01 -15.24 10.36
CA ILE A 264 2.27 -14.65 9.93
C ILE A 264 2.73 -13.71 11.05
N VAL A 265 3.89 -14.01 11.62
CA VAL A 265 4.47 -13.24 12.74
C VAL A 265 5.77 -12.63 12.27
N GLY A 266 5.77 -11.32 12.02
CA GLY A 266 6.98 -10.59 11.67
C GLY A 266 7.81 -10.19 12.90
N ASP A 267 9.12 -10.11 12.74
CA ASP A 267 10.08 -9.68 13.77
C ASP A 267 10.10 -8.14 13.89
N TYR A 268 8.97 -7.58 14.33
CA TYR A 268 8.81 -6.17 14.64
C TYR A 268 7.85 -6.01 15.82
N GLU A 269 8.03 -4.95 16.61
CA GLU A 269 7.14 -4.68 17.74
C GLU A 269 5.73 -4.33 17.26
N ASP A 270 4.73 -5.13 17.64
CA ASP A 270 3.35 -4.92 17.22
C ASP A 270 2.70 -3.77 18.01
N THR A 271 2.71 -2.59 17.42
CA THR A 271 2.12 -1.37 18.00
C THR A 271 1.32 -0.61 16.95
N TYR A 272 0.42 0.27 17.41
CA TYR A 272 -0.39 1.11 16.51
C TYR A 272 0.46 1.93 15.53
N TYR A 273 1.59 2.48 15.99
CA TYR A 273 2.48 3.28 15.13
C TYR A 273 3.33 2.43 14.17
N ASN A 274 3.39 1.10 14.38
CA ASN A 274 4.05 0.15 13.49
C ASN A 274 3.06 -0.58 12.56
N LEU A 275 1.81 -0.11 12.43
CA LEU A 275 0.85 -0.67 11.45
C LEU A 275 1.42 -0.66 10.02
N THR A 276 2.15 0.39 9.65
CA THR A 276 2.83 0.50 8.36
C THR A 276 3.86 -0.61 8.15
N MET A 277 4.61 -0.97 9.20
CA MET A 277 5.53 -2.11 9.16
C MET A 277 4.76 -3.42 9.01
N LYS A 278 3.69 -3.62 9.80
CA LYS A 278 2.82 -4.80 9.69
C LYS A 278 2.30 -5.01 8.27
N THR A 279 1.86 -3.94 7.63
CA THR A 279 1.39 -3.98 6.25
C THR A 279 2.54 -4.30 5.30
N HIS A 280 3.70 -3.66 5.42
CA HIS A 280 4.83 -3.98 4.56
C HIS A 280 5.25 -5.46 4.69
N TYR A 281 5.32 -5.99 5.92
CA TYR A 281 5.57 -7.40 6.17
C TYR A 281 4.51 -8.32 5.56
N SER A 282 3.24 -7.91 5.57
CA SER A 282 2.13 -8.68 4.97
C SER A 282 2.21 -8.70 3.44
N TYR A 283 2.52 -7.56 2.83
CA TYR A 283 2.70 -7.44 1.38
C TYR A 283 3.94 -8.23 0.92
N MET A 284 5.06 -8.09 1.63
CA MET A 284 6.28 -8.88 1.37
C MET A 284 6.06 -10.38 1.54
N TRP A 285 5.34 -10.80 2.59
CA TRP A 285 5.00 -12.21 2.78
C TRP A 285 4.18 -12.72 1.61
N PHE A 286 3.09 -12.01 1.26
CA PHE A 286 2.20 -12.43 0.19
C PHE A 286 2.93 -12.51 -1.17
N SER A 287 3.70 -11.48 -1.51
CA SER A 287 4.46 -11.42 -2.77
C SER A 287 5.63 -12.38 -2.84
N THR A 288 6.16 -12.85 -1.70
CA THR A 288 7.24 -13.84 -1.68
C THR A 288 6.70 -15.26 -1.68
N PHE A 289 5.72 -15.54 -0.83
CA PHE A 289 5.30 -16.90 -0.51
C PHE A 289 4.13 -17.36 -1.39
N CYS A 290 3.21 -16.48 -1.80
CA CYS A 290 2.06 -16.87 -2.64
C CYS A 290 2.31 -16.77 -4.16
N ARG A 291 3.58 -16.82 -4.60
CA ARG A 291 4.00 -16.62 -5.99
C ARG A 291 3.56 -17.71 -6.96
N ILE A 292 3.37 -18.93 -6.48
CA ILE A 292 3.09 -20.10 -7.32
C ILE A 292 1.69 -20.01 -7.92
N THR A 293 0.67 -19.72 -7.09
CA THR A 293 -0.72 -19.60 -7.56
C THR A 293 -1.16 -18.18 -7.89
N GLN A 294 -0.44 -17.17 -7.43
CA GLN A 294 -0.77 -15.74 -7.62
C GLN A 294 -2.24 -15.42 -7.30
N PRO A 295 -2.74 -15.76 -6.10
CA PRO A 295 -4.13 -15.56 -5.76
C PRO A 295 -4.49 -14.08 -5.69
N ASN A 296 -5.79 -13.79 -5.63
CA ASN A 296 -6.24 -12.49 -5.13
C ASN A 296 -6.04 -12.42 -3.60
N VAL A 297 -5.88 -11.21 -3.06
CA VAL A 297 -5.75 -11.02 -1.61
C VAL A 297 -6.77 -10.02 -1.10
N LEU A 298 -7.34 -10.33 0.06
CA LEU A 298 -8.16 -9.42 0.84
C LEU A 298 -7.42 -9.07 2.13
N PHE A 299 -7.01 -7.81 2.28
CA PHE A 299 -6.50 -7.26 3.53
C PHE A 299 -7.65 -6.64 4.32
N ILE A 300 -7.86 -7.10 5.56
CA ILE A 300 -8.92 -6.60 6.45
C ILE A 300 -8.41 -6.47 7.88
N ASP A 301 -9.10 -5.68 8.69
CA ASP A 301 -8.86 -5.60 10.13
C ASP A 301 -9.63 -6.70 10.89
N ASP A 302 -9.15 -7.07 12.07
CA ASP A 302 -9.73 -8.14 12.91
C ASP A 302 -11.05 -7.78 13.62
N ASP A 303 -11.60 -6.59 13.36
CA ASP A 303 -12.97 -6.19 13.69
C ASP A 303 -13.86 -5.98 12.46
N VAL A 304 -13.39 -6.36 11.28
CA VAL A 304 -14.14 -6.25 10.02
C VAL A 304 -14.54 -7.64 9.53
N PRO A 305 -15.82 -8.02 9.62
CA PRO A 305 -16.30 -9.24 8.98
C PRO A 305 -16.37 -9.09 7.46
N PHE A 306 -16.17 -10.19 6.72
CA PHE A 306 -16.32 -10.25 5.27
C PHE A 306 -17.23 -11.40 4.83
N SER A 307 -17.94 -11.27 3.70
CA SER A 307 -18.75 -12.36 3.12
C SER A 307 -17.95 -13.17 2.09
N PRO A 308 -17.65 -14.46 2.34
CA PRO A 308 -16.95 -15.33 1.39
C PRO A 308 -17.67 -15.45 0.04
N GLN A 309 -18.99 -15.61 0.05
CA GLN A 309 -19.79 -15.78 -1.16
C GLN A 309 -19.76 -14.52 -2.02
N GLN A 310 -19.92 -13.34 -1.42
CA GLN A 310 -19.90 -12.07 -2.14
C GLN A 310 -18.50 -11.76 -2.68
N LEU A 311 -17.46 -12.06 -1.92
CA LEU A 311 -16.07 -11.94 -2.37
C LEU A 311 -15.82 -12.77 -3.63
N VAL A 312 -16.25 -14.04 -3.63
CA VAL A 312 -16.11 -14.90 -4.80
C VAL A 312 -16.96 -14.42 -5.98
N GLN A 313 -18.20 -13.97 -5.75
CA GLN A 313 -19.06 -13.43 -6.81
C GLN A 313 -18.43 -12.22 -7.52
N VAL A 314 -17.87 -11.28 -6.74
CA VAL A 314 -17.15 -10.12 -7.28
C VAL A 314 -15.98 -10.56 -8.16
N LEU A 315 -15.11 -11.44 -7.67
CA LEU A 315 -13.95 -11.91 -8.43
C LEU A 315 -14.37 -12.72 -9.67
N SER A 316 -15.45 -13.49 -9.59
CA SER A 316 -15.97 -14.28 -10.71
C SER A 316 -16.56 -13.40 -11.83
N SER A 317 -17.00 -12.18 -11.49
CA SER A 317 -17.49 -11.20 -12.47
C SER A 317 -16.37 -10.46 -13.22
N MET A 318 -15.11 -10.60 -12.78
CA MET A 318 -13.95 -9.90 -13.36
C MET A 318 -13.20 -10.79 -14.35
N SER A 319 -12.65 -10.18 -15.40
CA SER A 319 -11.74 -10.89 -16.30
C SER A 319 -10.45 -11.30 -15.57
N PRO A 320 -9.69 -12.29 -16.08
CA PRO A 320 -8.40 -12.66 -15.51
C PRO A 320 -7.43 -11.47 -15.38
N ASP A 321 -7.41 -10.57 -16.37
CA ASP A 321 -6.53 -9.39 -16.35
C ASP A 321 -6.95 -8.40 -15.25
N GLN A 322 -8.25 -8.12 -15.14
CA GLN A 322 -8.79 -7.32 -14.04
C GLN A 322 -8.43 -7.92 -12.69
N ARG A 323 -8.54 -9.25 -12.54
CA ARG A 323 -8.21 -9.93 -11.28
C ARG A 323 -6.74 -9.76 -10.90
N ARG A 324 -5.81 -9.82 -11.84
CA ARG A 324 -4.37 -9.69 -11.55
C ARG A 324 -3.97 -8.27 -11.17
N THR A 325 -4.66 -7.26 -11.67
CA THR A 325 -4.30 -5.83 -11.52
C THR A 325 -5.38 -5.02 -10.79
N LEU A 326 -6.22 -5.63 -9.96
CA LEU A 326 -7.17 -4.85 -9.17
C LEU A 326 -6.49 -4.28 -7.92
N PHE A 327 -6.92 -3.10 -7.49
CA PHE A 327 -6.57 -2.51 -6.21
C PHE A 327 -7.74 -1.66 -5.72
N HIS A 328 -8.67 -2.32 -5.03
CA HIS A 328 -10.01 -1.82 -4.75
C HIS A 328 -10.27 -1.71 -3.25
N GLY A 329 -10.93 -0.63 -2.85
CA GLY A 329 -11.33 -0.37 -1.47
C GLY A 329 -12.29 0.82 -1.42
N LYS A 330 -12.42 1.48 -0.27
CA LYS A 330 -13.06 2.80 -0.23
C LYS A 330 -12.02 3.87 -0.53
N VAL A 331 -12.18 4.60 -1.65
CA VAL A 331 -11.21 5.62 -2.08
C VAL A 331 -11.43 6.91 -1.28
N GLU A 332 -10.40 7.34 -0.56
CA GLU A 332 -10.32 8.65 0.07
C GLU A 332 -9.61 9.64 -0.85
N LYS A 333 -10.20 10.81 -1.04
CA LYS A 333 -9.64 11.90 -1.87
C LYS A 333 -9.60 13.18 -1.05
N ASN A 334 -8.55 13.98 -1.24
CA ASN A 334 -8.37 15.28 -0.58
C ASN A 334 -8.39 15.20 0.95
N ALA A 335 -7.96 14.07 1.53
CA ALA A 335 -7.91 13.90 2.97
C ALA A 335 -6.81 14.81 3.58
N PRO A 336 -7.12 15.60 4.63
CA PRO A 336 -6.14 16.47 5.24
C PRO A 336 -5.09 15.70 6.04
N VAL A 337 -3.85 16.15 5.96
CA VAL A 337 -2.78 15.72 6.87
C VAL A 337 -2.99 16.41 8.21
N ILE A 338 -3.28 15.63 9.24
CA ILE A 338 -3.43 16.15 10.60
C ILE A 338 -2.07 16.60 11.13
N ARG A 339 -2.01 17.80 11.71
CA ARG A 339 -0.82 18.34 12.38
C ARG A 339 -0.91 18.23 13.89
N PHE A 340 0.24 18.21 14.58
CA PHE A 340 0.27 18.26 16.03
C PHE A 340 -0.39 19.55 16.55
N GLY A 341 -1.12 19.41 17.67
CA GLY A 341 -1.96 20.48 18.25
C GLY A 341 -3.47 20.28 18.09
N TRP A 342 -3.91 19.34 17.24
CA TRP A 342 -5.32 18.97 17.08
C TRP A 342 -5.76 18.03 18.22
N LYS A 343 -6.37 18.58 19.29
CA LYS A 343 -6.63 17.90 20.59
C LYS A 343 -7.15 16.45 20.49
N ASN A 344 -8.07 16.15 19.56
CA ASN A 344 -8.70 14.82 19.45
C ASN A 344 -8.09 13.91 18.36
N TYR A 345 -7.06 14.38 17.65
CA TYR A 345 -6.50 13.68 16.49
C TYR A 345 -4.98 13.46 16.59
N GLN A 346 -4.38 13.65 17.77
CA GLN A 346 -2.94 13.53 18.00
C GLN A 346 -2.37 12.18 17.56
N LYS A 347 -3.15 11.10 17.69
CA LYS A 347 -2.72 9.76 17.25
C LYS A 347 -2.49 9.65 15.74
N TRP A 348 -3.13 10.53 14.96
CA TRP A 348 -2.99 10.59 13.50
C TRP A 348 -2.17 11.78 13.02
N ALA A 349 -1.61 12.57 13.94
CA ALA A 349 -0.83 13.74 13.59
C ALA A 349 0.54 13.35 12.98
N LEU A 350 0.95 14.11 11.97
CA LEU A 350 2.24 13.98 11.28
C LEU A 350 3.04 15.28 11.37
N LEU A 351 4.35 15.13 11.51
CA LEU A 351 5.33 16.19 11.33
C LEU A 351 5.45 16.60 9.85
N LYS A 352 6.02 17.78 9.60
CA LYS A 352 6.33 18.25 8.24
C LYS A 352 7.37 17.35 7.56
N GLU A 353 8.32 16.85 8.34
CA GLU A 353 9.32 15.89 7.92
C GLU A 353 8.75 14.47 7.83
N GLU A 354 7.45 14.24 8.06
CA GLU A 354 6.78 12.95 7.79
C GLU A 354 5.88 13.05 6.55
N ALA A 355 5.14 14.14 6.43
CA ALA A 355 4.33 14.47 5.26
C ALA A 355 4.35 15.99 5.03
N PRO A 356 5.10 16.50 4.04
CA PRO A 356 5.27 17.94 3.84
C PRO A 356 4.01 18.59 3.26
N TRP A 357 3.21 17.88 2.49
CA TRP A 357 1.94 18.39 1.96
C TRP A 357 0.85 18.49 3.04
N PRO A 358 -0.14 19.39 2.84
CA PRO A 358 -1.30 19.50 3.73
C PRO A 358 -2.44 18.51 3.38
N LEU A 359 -2.43 17.89 2.20
CA LEU A 359 -3.41 16.87 1.78
C LEU A 359 -2.69 15.60 1.32
N TYR A 360 -3.18 14.43 1.70
CA TYR A 360 -2.64 13.15 1.22
C TYR A 360 -2.91 12.95 -0.29
N PRO A 361 -2.06 12.18 -0.99
CA PRO A 361 -2.48 11.59 -2.26
C PRO A 361 -3.72 10.70 -2.02
N PRO A 362 -4.53 10.41 -3.07
CA PRO A 362 -5.62 9.47 -2.93
C PRO A 362 -5.15 8.13 -2.36
N TYR A 363 -5.96 7.51 -1.51
CA TYR A 363 -5.64 6.21 -0.89
C TYR A 363 -6.91 5.38 -0.65
N LEU A 364 -6.74 4.10 -0.31
CA LEU A 364 -7.84 3.21 0.09
C LEU A 364 -7.90 3.12 1.60
N GLN A 365 -9.09 3.24 2.21
CA GLN A 365 -9.24 2.99 3.65
C GLN A 365 -8.74 1.58 4.01
N GLY A 366 -7.87 1.48 5.02
CA GLY A 366 -7.17 0.24 5.40
C GLY A 366 -8.06 -0.90 5.92
N ILE A 367 -9.35 -0.65 6.15
CA ILE A 367 -10.31 -1.59 6.75
C ILE A 367 -10.72 -2.75 5.81
N TYR A 368 -10.65 -2.52 4.50
CA TYR A 368 -11.01 -3.51 3.47
C TYR A 368 -10.35 -3.16 2.13
N ILE A 369 -9.30 -3.89 1.78
CA ILE A 369 -8.56 -3.72 0.52
C ILE A 369 -8.52 -5.06 -0.20
N LEU A 370 -9.20 -5.14 -1.35
CA LEU A 370 -9.10 -6.25 -2.28
C LEU A 370 -8.02 -5.91 -3.30
N ALA A 371 -7.07 -6.82 -3.53
CA ALA A 371 -5.97 -6.59 -4.46
C ALA A 371 -5.64 -7.83 -5.30
N GLY A 372 -5.06 -7.57 -6.49
CA GLY A 372 -4.52 -8.57 -7.39
C GLY A 372 -3.02 -8.74 -7.17
N PHE A 373 -2.52 -9.96 -7.39
CA PHE A 373 -1.14 -10.32 -7.11
C PHE A 373 -0.11 -9.35 -7.72
N GLN A 374 -0.29 -8.96 -8.99
CA GLN A 374 0.66 -8.11 -9.70
C GLN A 374 0.76 -6.69 -9.10
N HIS A 375 -0.34 -6.15 -8.57
CA HIS A 375 -0.29 -4.85 -7.87
C HIS A 375 0.30 -4.98 -6.48
N VAL A 376 0.00 -6.05 -5.74
CA VAL A 376 0.60 -6.28 -4.41
C VAL A 376 2.10 -6.45 -4.49
N GLU A 377 2.59 -7.19 -5.50
CA GLU A 377 4.02 -7.35 -5.78
C GLU A 377 4.74 -6.04 -6.07
N ARG A 378 4.19 -5.22 -6.97
CA ARG A 378 4.73 -3.89 -7.25
C ARG A 378 4.69 -2.98 -6.03
N LEU A 379 3.60 -3.02 -5.27
CA LEU A 379 3.48 -2.27 -4.02
C LEU A 379 4.53 -2.73 -3.01
N ALA A 380 4.72 -4.03 -2.79
CA ALA A 380 5.70 -4.59 -1.88
C ALA A 380 7.13 -4.11 -2.21
N LEU A 381 7.53 -4.17 -3.49
CA LEU A 381 8.83 -3.65 -3.91
C LEU A 381 8.91 -2.12 -3.82
N GLY A 382 7.83 -1.41 -4.11
CA GLY A 382 7.77 0.06 -4.00
C GLY A 382 7.84 0.58 -2.56
N MET A 383 7.33 -0.22 -1.62
CA MET A 383 7.38 0.05 -0.19
C MET A 383 8.80 0.05 0.37
N LEU A 384 9.77 -0.64 -0.26
CA LEU A 384 11.19 -0.59 0.11
C LEU A 384 11.81 0.81 0.01
N PHE A 385 11.30 1.63 -0.93
CA PHE A 385 11.84 2.95 -1.29
C PHE A 385 10.93 4.12 -0.88
N THR A 386 9.89 3.85 -0.08
CA THR A 386 8.96 4.87 0.38
C THR A 386 8.92 4.90 1.90
N ARG A 387 9.64 5.84 2.51
CA ARG A 387 9.82 5.95 3.97
C ARG A 387 8.49 5.83 4.71
N TYR A 388 8.46 5.04 5.76
CA TYR A 388 7.27 4.84 6.57
C TYR A 388 6.72 6.15 7.15
N ILE A 389 5.38 6.24 7.15
CA ILE A 389 4.61 7.16 7.99
C ILE A 389 3.59 6.32 8.77
N PRO A 390 3.19 6.72 9.99
CA PRO A 390 2.30 5.92 10.84
C PRO A 390 0.82 5.93 10.44
N ILE A 391 0.48 6.48 9.27
CA ILE A 391 -0.85 6.44 8.67
C ILE A 391 -0.76 5.45 7.52
N GLU A 392 -0.93 4.18 7.84
CA GLU A 392 -0.63 3.04 6.97
C GLU A 392 -1.39 3.08 5.64
N ASP A 393 -2.68 3.36 5.69
CA ASP A 393 -3.55 3.46 4.53
C ASP A 393 -3.14 4.62 3.60
N ALA A 394 -2.89 5.80 4.16
CA ALA A 394 -2.36 6.93 3.39
C ALA A 394 -0.94 6.66 2.82
N TRP A 395 -0.12 5.91 3.55
CA TRP A 395 1.21 5.50 3.08
C TRP A 395 1.12 4.57 1.88
N ILE A 396 0.23 3.56 1.91
CA ILE A 396 0.00 2.69 0.75
C ILE A 396 -0.46 3.52 -0.46
N GLY A 397 -1.35 4.50 -0.27
CA GLY A 397 -1.78 5.41 -1.34
C GLY A 397 -0.65 6.24 -1.93
N LEU A 398 0.31 6.67 -1.11
CA LEU A 398 1.53 7.33 -1.59
C LEU A 398 2.38 6.39 -2.46
N VAL A 399 2.59 5.14 -2.04
CA VAL A 399 3.32 4.14 -2.84
C VAL A 399 2.58 3.87 -4.16
N ALA A 400 1.26 3.66 -4.11
CA ALA A 400 0.43 3.45 -5.30
C ALA A 400 0.49 4.64 -6.27
N THR A 401 0.48 5.87 -5.75
CA THR A 401 0.63 7.09 -6.55
C THR A 401 1.97 7.14 -7.28
N LYS A 402 3.07 6.82 -6.58
CA LYS A 402 4.41 6.77 -7.19
C LYS A 402 4.54 5.69 -8.27
N LEU A 403 3.78 4.60 -8.14
CA LEU A 403 3.75 3.51 -9.10
C LEU A 403 2.73 3.69 -10.22
N ASN A 404 1.93 4.76 -10.17
CA ASN A 404 0.79 4.98 -11.04
C ASN A 404 -0.21 3.80 -11.03
N ILE A 405 -0.45 3.23 -9.85
CA ILE A 405 -1.44 2.17 -9.64
C ILE A 405 -2.83 2.81 -9.44
N PRO A 406 -3.83 2.45 -10.26
CA PRO A 406 -5.17 3.02 -10.13
C PRO A 406 -5.88 2.50 -8.88
N LEU A 407 -6.54 3.41 -8.16
CA LEU A 407 -7.40 3.10 -7.02
C LEU A 407 -8.86 3.12 -7.47
N ASN A 408 -9.61 2.03 -7.26
CA ASN A 408 -11.04 2.00 -7.60
C ASN A 408 -11.92 1.73 -6.38
N ASN A 409 -13.17 2.21 -6.47
CA ASN A 409 -14.13 1.99 -5.39
C ASN A 409 -14.68 0.58 -5.45
N ILE A 410 -14.53 -0.17 -4.36
CA ILE A 410 -15.11 -1.51 -4.23
C ILE A 410 -16.64 -1.49 -4.26
N HIS A 411 -17.25 -0.33 -3.95
CA HIS A 411 -18.70 -0.13 -3.99
C HIS A 411 -19.31 -0.21 -5.39
N GLU A 412 -18.50 -0.14 -6.44
CA GLU A 412 -18.93 -0.40 -7.82
C GLU A 412 -19.27 -1.88 -8.04
N TYR A 413 -18.71 -2.78 -7.22
CA TYR A 413 -18.89 -4.23 -7.31
C TYR A 413 -19.72 -4.82 -6.17
N MET A 414 -19.65 -4.24 -4.98
CA MET A 414 -20.38 -4.73 -3.81
C MET A 414 -20.87 -3.61 -2.89
N THR A 415 -22.15 -3.66 -2.57
CA THR A 415 -22.72 -2.72 -1.59
C THR A 415 -22.18 -3.00 -0.18
N ARG A 416 -22.19 -1.98 0.69
CA ARG A 416 -21.73 -2.11 2.08
C ARG A 416 -22.44 -3.22 2.86
N LYS A 417 -23.75 -3.41 2.62
CA LYS A 417 -24.53 -4.49 3.24
C LYS A 417 -24.04 -5.88 2.83
N ASN A 418 -23.44 -5.99 1.65
CA ASN A 418 -22.96 -7.24 1.06
C ASN A 418 -21.49 -7.52 1.39
N MET A 419 -20.73 -6.51 1.84
CA MET A 419 -19.37 -6.73 2.37
C MET A 419 -19.40 -7.54 3.67
N VAL A 420 -20.40 -7.32 4.51
CA VAL A 420 -20.47 -7.86 5.89
C VAL A 420 -21.45 -9.04 5.97
N ILE A 421 -21.08 -10.10 6.70
CA ILE A 421 -22.01 -11.22 6.98
C ILE A 421 -23.15 -10.83 7.93
N LYS A 422 -24.29 -11.54 7.82
CA LYS A 422 -25.46 -11.35 8.71
C LYS A 422 -25.19 -11.72 10.17
N LYS A 423 -24.12 -12.48 10.49
CA LYS A 423 -23.71 -12.85 11.85
C LYS A 423 -23.04 -11.69 12.62
N ARG A 424 -23.66 -10.50 12.58
CA ARG A 424 -23.15 -9.28 13.21
C ARG A 424 -23.08 -9.36 14.74
N SER A 425 -23.81 -10.28 15.35
CA SER A 425 -23.84 -10.48 16.81
C SER A 425 -22.61 -11.22 17.35
N GLU A 426 -21.84 -11.91 16.49
CA GLU A 426 -20.65 -12.67 16.90
C GLU A 426 -19.39 -11.80 16.98
N PHE A 427 -19.36 -10.70 16.23
CA PHE A 427 -18.38 -9.64 16.37
C PHE A 427 -18.93 -8.63 17.38
N GLU A 428 -18.10 -8.08 18.29
CA GLU A 428 -18.51 -6.89 19.05
C GLU A 428 -19.06 -5.85 18.07
N PRO A 429 -20.09 -5.06 18.44
CA PRO A 429 -20.74 -4.15 17.49
C PRO A 429 -19.68 -3.31 16.82
N VAL A 430 -19.33 -3.71 15.59
CA VAL A 430 -18.41 -3.01 14.72
C VAL A 430 -18.93 -1.59 14.74
N ASP A 431 -18.13 -0.63 15.18
CA ASP A 431 -18.60 0.76 15.18
C ASP A 431 -18.86 1.09 13.72
N ILE A 432 -20.12 1.00 13.31
CA ILE A 432 -20.48 1.07 11.89
C ILE A 432 -20.09 2.46 11.37
N LYS A 433 -19.85 3.44 12.28
CA LYS A 433 -19.24 4.74 11.97
C LYS A 433 -17.90 4.62 11.23
N ILE A 434 -17.15 3.54 11.42
CA ILE A 434 -15.90 3.24 10.69
C ILE A 434 -16.17 3.08 9.18
N PHE A 435 -17.32 2.51 8.80
CA PHE A 435 -17.77 2.45 7.40
C PHE A 435 -18.54 3.69 6.93
N TYR A 436 -18.97 4.58 7.85
CA TYR A 436 -19.77 5.78 7.56
C TYR A 436 -18.96 7.09 7.50
N ARG A 437 -17.68 7.11 7.90
CA ARG A 437 -16.79 8.26 7.70
C ARG A 437 -16.07 8.14 6.39
#